data_AF-A0A962U569-F1
#
_entry.id   AF-A0A962U569-F1
#
_cell.length_a   1.000
_cell.length_b   1.000
_cell.length_c   1.000
_cell.angle_alpha   90.00
_cell.angle_beta   90.00
_cell.angle_gamma   90.00
#
_symmetry.space_group_name_H-M   'P 1'
#
loop_
_entity.id
_entity.type
_entity.pdbx_description
1 polymer ?
#
loop_
_entity_poly.entity_id
_entity_poly.type
_entity_poly.pdbx_seq_one_letter_code
_entity_poly.pdbx_strand_id
1 'polypeptide(L)'
;MPRVTTPFAADKLIAQARQLAAEYRRTMGKPLPGISNEIAEHDAVRLLQLEAAPSPDLGWDAVEPQSGMRLQIKSRTIFDETKGGERIGQLKLNQEWDAVVLVLM
;
A
#
# COMPACT_ATOMS: atom_id res chain seq x y z
N MET A 1 -17.33 0.58 18.74
CA MET A 1 -18.07 1.31 17.69
C MET A 1 -17.16 1.47 16.49
N PRO A 2 -17.54 1.03 15.28
CA PRO A 2 -16.73 1.33 14.10
C PRO A 2 -16.76 2.84 13.88
N ARG A 3 -15.59 3.47 13.84
CA ARG A 3 -15.47 4.86 13.41
C ARG A 3 -15.90 4.89 11.94
N VAL A 4 -16.99 5.58 11.64
CA VAL A 4 -17.35 5.92 10.27
C VAL A 4 -16.33 6.97 9.81
N THR A 5 -15.20 6.51 9.29
CA THR A 5 -14.23 7.37 8.64
C THR A 5 -14.81 7.70 7.27
N THR A 6 -15.25 8.94 7.07
CA THR A 6 -15.69 9.36 5.74
C THR A 6 -14.53 9.24 4.74
N PRO A 7 -14.77 8.83 3.49
CA PRO A 7 -13.69 8.66 2.49
C PRO A 7 -12.77 9.89 2.38
N PHE A 8 -13.37 11.09 2.46
CA PHE A 8 -12.65 12.37 2.48
C PHE A 8 -11.67 12.53 3.66
N ALA A 9 -12.00 11.97 4.83
CA ALA A 9 -11.12 12.02 5.98
C ALA A 9 -9.93 11.07 5.82
N ALA A 10 -10.16 9.88 5.26
CA ALA A 10 -9.09 8.91 4.97
C ALA A 10 -8.11 9.47 3.92
N ASP A 11 -8.63 10.03 2.83
CA ASP A 11 -7.82 10.66 1.78
C ASP A 11 -6.89 11.75 2.34
N LYS A 12 -7.43 12.60 3.20
CA LYS A 12 -6.67 13.68 3.83
C LYS A 12 -5.58 13.13 4.74
N LEU A 13 -5.88 12.10 5.54
CA LEU A 13 -4.90 11.46 6.41
C LEU A 13 -3.77 10.81 5.60
N ILE A 14 -4.09 10.13 4.50
CA ILE A 14 -3.09 9.51 3.61
C ILE A 14 -2.24 10.57 2.93
N ALA A 15 -2.83 11.69 2.48
CA ALA A 15 -2.08 12.81 1.93
C ALA A 15 -1.09 13.41 2.94
N GLN A 16 -1.53 13.62 4.19
CA GLN A 16 -0.67 14.10 5.28
C GLN A 16 0.43 13.10 5.63
N ALA A 17 0.10 11.81 5.70
CA ALA A 17 1.06 10.73 5.93
C ALA A 17 2.14 10.69 4.85
N ARG A 18 1.77 10.85 3.58
CA ARG A 18 2.71 10.92 2.45
C ARG A 18 3.67 12.09 2.58
N GLN A 19 3.16 13.28 2.91
CA GLN A 19 3.99 14.46 3.13
C GLN A 19 4.98 14.24 4.29
N LEU A 20 4.48 13.71 5.41
CA LEU A 20 5.32 13.39 6.57
C LEU A 20 6.38 12.34 6.24
N ALA A 21 6.04 11.29 5.51
CA ALA A 21 6.99 10.25 5.10
C ALA A 21 8.14 10.82 4.25
N ALA A 22 7.81 11.71 3.31
CA ALA A 22 8.79 12.39 2.46
C ALA A 22 9.69 13.34 3.26
N GLU A 23 9.12 14.11 4.20
CA GLU A 23 9.89 14.98 5.08
C GLU A 23 10.77 14.18 6.06
N TYR A 24 10.22 13.16 6.71
CA TYR A 24 10.95 12.28 7.60
C TYR A 24 12.18 11.69 6.89
N ARG A 25 12.03 11.24 5.65
CA ARG A 25 13.15 10.73 4.86
C ARG A 25 14.22 11.79 4.59
N ARG A 26 13.82 12.99 4.16
CA ARG A 26 14.75 14.10 3.90
C ARG A 26 15.54 14.48 5.14
N THR A 27 14.88 14.48 6.31
CA THR A 27 15.48 14.88 7.59
C THR A 27 16.32 13.77 8.22
N MET A 28 15.84 12.52 8.19
CA MET A 28 16.42 11.41 8.94
C MET A 28 17.26 10.46 8.08
N GLY A 29 17.27 10.63 6.75
CA GLY A 29 18.01 9.79 5.80
C GLY A 29 17.46 8.36 5.62
N LYS A 30 16.37 8.00 6.32
CA LYS A 30 15.72 6.67 6.29
C LYS A 30 14.19 6.80 6.16
N PRO A 31 13.47 5.81 5.62
CA PRO A 31 12.01 5.89 5.47
C PRO A 31 11.30 5.87 6.83
N LEU A 32 10.09 6.45 6.87
CA LEU A 32 9.20 6.35 8.02
C LEU A 32 8.65 4.91 8.09
N PRO A 33 8.91 4.14 9.18
CA PRO A 33 8.51 2.73 9.24
C PRO A 33 6.98 2.56 9.24
N GLY A 34 6.49 1.58 8.48
CA GLY A 34 5.07 1.19 8.52
C GLY A 34 4.09 2.27 8.04
N ILE A 35 4.49 3.07 7.03
CA ILE A 35 3.54 3.99 6.37
C ILE A 35 3.48 3.78 4.85
N SER A 36 4.54 3.26 4.24
CA SER A 36 4.61 3.08 2.80
C SER A 36 3.58 2.07 2.29
N ASN A 37 3.30 1.00 3.04
CA ASN A 37 2.31 0.01 2.64
C ASN A 37 0.90 0.56 2.73
N GLU A 38 0.60 1.29 3.80
CA GLU A 38 -0.69 1.92 4.06
C GLU A 38 -1.03 2.95 2.98
N ILE A 39 -0.04 3.74 2.57
CA ILE A 39 -0.17 4.66 1.44
C ILE A 39 -0.41 3.90 0.14
N ALA A 40 0.36 2.85 -0.13
CA ALA A 40 0.25 2.06 -1.35
C ALA A 40 -1.08 1.31 -1.46
N GLU A 41 -1.55 0.70 -0.39
CA GLU A 41 -2.85 0.01 -0.32
C GLU A 41 -3.98 0.99 -0.62
N HIS A 42 -3.98 2.15 0.04
CA HIS A 42 -4.96 3.19 -0.22
C HIS A 42 -4.95 3.66 -1.68
N ASP A 43 -3.76 3.95 -2.22
CA ASP A 43 -3.62 4.43 -3.59
C ASP A 43 -4.05 3.37 -4.61
N ALA A 44 -3.65 2.11 -4.43
CA ALA A 44 -4.05 1.03 -5.33
C ALA A 44 -5.57 0.81 -5.29
N VAL A 45 -6.17 0.74 -4.10
CA VAL A 45 -7.62 0.61 -3.92
C VAL A 45 -8.36 1.76 -4.61
N ARG A 46 -7.92 3.00 -4.39
CA ARG A 46 -8.57 4.18 -4.95
C ARG A 46 -8.39 4.29 -6.47
N LEU A 47 -7.17 4.13 -6.97
CA LEU A 47 -6.83 4.38 -8.37
C LEU A 47 -7.26 3.24 -9.29
N LEU A 48 -7.21 2.00 -8.80
CA LEU A 48 -7.61 0.82 -9.55
C LEU A 48 -9.05 0.38 -9.24
N GLN A 49 -9.78 1.14 -8.41
CA GLN A 49 -11.18 0.87 -8.05
C GLN A 49 -11.40 -0.52 -7.44
N LEU A 50 -10.49 -0.93 -6.56
CA LEU A 50 -10.55 -2.23 -5.90
C LEU A 50 -11.41 -2.16 -4.64
N GLU A 51 -11.83 -3.32 -4.15
CA GLU A 51 -12.45 -3.47 -2.82
C GLU A 51 -11.38 -3.92 -1.83
N ALA A 52 -11.14 -3.13 -0.78
CA ALA A 52 -10.19 -3.50 0.27
C ALA A 52 -10.65 -4.76 1.01
N ALA A 53 -9.69 -5.63 1.38
CA ALA A 53 -9.98 -6.82 2.14
C ALA A 53 -10.63 -6.46 3.50
N PRO A 54 -11.67 -7.19 3.94
CA PRO A 54 -12.39 -6.86 5.18
C PRO A 54 -11.57 -7.18 6.44
N SER A 55 -10.48 -7.95 6.31
CA SER A 55 -9.55 -8.25 7.40
C SER A 55 -8.13 -8.43 6.85
N PRO A 56 -7.10 -7.96 7.57
CA PRO A 56 -5.70 -8.16 7.21
C PRO A 56 -5.24 -9.64 7.26
N ASP A 57 -6.04 -10.53 7.86
CA ASP A 57 -5.69 -11.95 8.04
C ASP A 57 -5.98 -12.82 6.80
N LEU A 58 -6.66 -12.26 5.78
CA LEU A 58 -7.12 -13.03 4.62
C LEU A 58 -6.01 -13.42 3.64
N GLY A 59 -4.83 -12.82 3.73
CA GLY A 59 -3.67 -13.15 2.88
C GLY A 59 -3.66 -12.46 1.51
N TRP A 60 -4.68 -11.65 1.21
CA TRP A 60 -4.74 -10.66 0.14
C TRP A 60 -5.18 -9.30 0.71
N ASP A 61 -4.85 -8.22 0.02
CA ASP A 61 -5.06 -6.84 0.47
C ASP A 61 -6.30 -6.21 -0.18
N ALA A 62 -6.66 -6.63 -1.40
CA ALA A 62 -7.84 -6.16 -2.11
C ALA A 62 -8.42 -7.19 -3.09
N VAL A 63 -9.62 -6.94 -3.61
CA VAL A 63 -10.30 -7.73 -4.64
C VAL A 63 -10.68 -6.83 -5.81
N GLU A 64 -10.45 -7.28 -7.04
CA GLU A 64 -10.97 -6.61 -8.24
C GLU A 64 -12.45 -7.01 -8.45
N PRO A 65 -13.41 -6.05 -8.44
CA PRO A 65 -14.84 -6.39 -8.39
C PRO A 65 -15.40 -7.13 -9.60
N GLN A 66 -14.81 -6.94 -10.79
CA GLN A 66 -15.34 -7.47 -12.05
C GLN A 66 -14.97 -8.95 -12.28
N SER A 67 -13.79 -9.36 -11.82
CA SER A 67 -13.16 -10.66 -12.01
C SER A 67 -13.12 -11.48 -10.73
N GLY A 68 -13.25 -10.84 -9.57
CA GLY A 68 -13.06 -11.47 -8.26
C GLY A 68 -11.60 -11.77 -7.91
N MET A 69 -10.65 -11.23 -8.68
CA MET A 69 -9.23 -11.47 -8.51
C MET A 69 -8.73 -10.92 -7.16
N ARG A 70 -8.12 -11.79 -6.35
CA ARG A 70 -7.53 -11.47 -5.03
C ARG A 70 -6.12 -10.94 -5.21
N LEU A 71 -5.86 -9.74 -4.71
CA LEU A 71 -4.64 -8.98 -4.98
C LEU A 71 -3.82 -8.78 -3.71
N GLN A 72 -2.52 -9.08 -3.77
CA GLN A 72 -1.56 -8.57 -2.78
C GLN A 72 -0.99 -7.24 -3.25
N ILE A 73 -1.05 -6.22 -2.41
CA ILE A 73 -0.46 -4.91 -2.65
C ILE A 73 0.88 -4.86 -1.92
N LYS A 74 1.90 -4.39 -2.63
CA LYS A 74 3.25 -4.18 -2.09
C LYS A 74 3.73 -2.81 -2.49
N SER A 75 4.39 -2.13 -1.57
CA SER A 75 4.96 -0.82 -1.82
C SER A 75 6.46 -0.92 -2.11
N ARG A 76 6.95 -0.03 -2.97
CA ARG A 76 8.37 0.24 -3.15
C ARG A 76 8.57 1.73 -3.28
N THR A 77 9.42 2.29 -2.43
CA THR A 77 9.85 3.67 -2.58
C THR A 77 11.20 3.72 -3.27
N ILE A 78 11.26 4.34 -4.44
CA ILE A 78 12.42 4.49 -5.31
C ILE A 78 13.05 5.85 -5.02
N PHE A 79 14.29 5.84 -4.56
CA PHE A 79 14.98 7.08 -4.17
C PHE A 79 16.25 7.35 -4.98
N ASP A 80 16.89 6.29 -5.50
CA ASP A 80 18.15 6.36 -6.22
C ASP A 80 18.17 5.22 -7.24
N GLU A 81 17.86 5.54 -8.50
CA GLU A 81 17.79 4.58 -9.61
C GLU A 81 19.15 3.94 -9.91
N THR A 82 20.25 4.49 -9.38
CA THR A 82 21.61 3.98 -9.61
C THR A 82 22.01 2.87 -8.64
N LYS A 83 21.28 2.69 -7.53
CA LYS A 83 21.52 1.62 -6.57
C LYS A 83 20.73 0.37 -6.95
N GLY A 84 21.36 -0.51 -7.73
CA GLY A 84 20.78 -1.81 -8.07
C GLY A 84 20.55 -2.70 -6.83
N GLY A 85 19.46 -3.46 -6.83
CA GLY A 85 19.11 -4.42 -5.77
C GLY A 85 17.70 -4.27 -5.18
N GLU A 86 16.72 -3.89 -6.00
CA GLU A 86 15.36 -3.60 -5.53
C GLU A 86 14.63 -4.89 -5.13
N ARG A 87 14.62 -5.21 -3.82
CA ARG A 87 13.88 -6.35 -3.26
C ARG A 87 12.42 -5.98 -2.97
N ILE A 88 11.47 -6.79 -3.42
CA ILE A 88 10.10 -6.72 -2.91
C ILE A 88 10.01 -7.42 -1.55
N GLY A 89 9.05 -7.00 -0.71
CA GLY A 89 8.73 -7.73 0.52
C GLY A 89 8.35 -9.19 0.20
N GLN A 90 8.53 -10.09 1.18
CA GLN A 90 8.23 -11.51 1.00
C GLN A 90 6.79 -11.73 0.52
N LEU A 91 6.64 -12.49 -0.55
CA LEU A 91 5.33 -12.94 -1.04
C LEU A 91 4.92 -14.19 -0.26
N LYS A 92 3.70 -14.17 0.28
CA LYS A 92 3.14 -15.34 0.98
C LYS A 92 2.54 -16.30 -0.03
N LEU A 93 3.37 -17.07 -0.73
CA LEU A 93 2.95 -18.00 -1.80
C LEU A 93 2.00 -19.11 -1.33
N ASN A 94 1.87 -19.32 -0.02
CA ASN A 94 0.98 -20.33 0.57
C ASN A 94 -0.44 -19.78 0.86
N GLN A 95 -0.71 -18.53 0.50
CA GLN A 95 -2.02 -17.91 0.66
C GLN A 95 -2.75 -17.84 -0.69
N GLU A 96 -4.08 -17.83 -0.65
CA GLU A 96 -4.90 -17.77 -1.86
C GLU A 96 -5.03 -16.33 -2.39
N TRP A 97 -4.08 -15.90 -3.20
CA TRP A 97 -4.13 -14.67 -3.99
C TRP A 97 -3.72 -14.96 -5.44
N ASP A 98 -4.19 -14.12 -6.35
CA ASP A 98 -4.10 -14.33 -7.80
C ASP A 98 -3.00 -13.47 -8.45
N ALA A 99 -2.81 -12.23 -7.97
CA ALA A 99 -1.79 -11.33 -8.49
C ALA A 99 -1.20 -10.38 -7.44
N VAL A 100 -0.06 -9.77 -7.78
CA VAL A 100 0.60 -8.75 -6.97
C VAL A 100 0.53 -7.41 -7.69
N VAL A 101 0.06 -6.37 -6.98
CA VAL A 101 0.17 -4.97 -7.37
C VAL A 101 1.39 -4.37 -6.67
N LEU A 102 2.40 -3.99 -7.45
CA LEU A 102 3.56 -3.26 -6.94
C LEU A 102 3.36 -1.76 -7.15
N VAL A 103 3.22 -1.01 -6.06
CA VAL A 103 3.09 0.44 -6.08
C VAL A 103 4.48 1.06 -5.95
N LEU A 104 4.87 1.84 -6.95
CA LEU A 104 6.13 2.58 -6.97
C LEU A 104 5.88 4.01 -6.49
N MET A 105 6.72 4.49 -5.56
CA MET A 105 6.63 5.81 -4.93
C MET A 105 7.97 6.52 -4.89
#